data_AF-A0A4Y3II35-F1
#
_entry.id   AF-A0A4Y3II35-F1
#
_cell.length_a   1.000
_cell.length_b   1.000
_cell.length_c   1.000
_cell.angle_alpha   90.00
_cell.angle_beta   90.00
_cell.angle_gamma   90.00
#
_symmetry.space_group_name_H-M   'P 1'
#
loop_
_entity.id
_entity.type
_entity.pdbx_description
1 polymer ?
#
loop_
_entity_poly.entity_id
_entity_poly.type
_entity_poly.pdbx_seq_one_letter_code
_entity_poly.pdbx_strand_id
1 'polypeptide(L)'
;MPLSLIIIALLLVLFFILASSVKLFAWHKLVFDTQLMFFKKYGLNRMAMFIIGLIEMSSAFLLLMGVLTSSTTLGLMGSTGIAFTSIGALFFHFKFDTWKDAIPALVTLSLSSILILFL
;
A
#
# COMPACT_ATOMS: atom_id res chain seq x y z
N MET A 1 15.38 -15.08 3.95
CA MET A 1 13.97 -15.26 3.56
C MET A 1 13.87 -16.25 2.41
N PRO A 2 12.86 -17.12 2.36
CA PRO A 2 12.55 -17.94 1.19
C PRO A 2 12.29 -17.09 -0.06
N LEU A 3 12.63 -17.61 -1.25
CA LEU A 3 12.43 -16.92 -2.53
C LEU A 3 10.98 -16.46 -2.73
N SER A 4 10.00 -17.26 -2.32
CA SER A 4 8.58 -16.91 -2.39
C SER A 4 8.24 -15.63 -1.63
N LEU A 5 8.78 -15.45 -0.42
CA LEU A 5 8.54 -14.24 0.39
C LEU A 5 9.23 -13.02 -0.21
N ILE A 6 10.42 -13.20 -0.81
CA ILE A 6 11.11 -12.11 -1.52
C ILE A 6 10.27 -11.64 -2.71
N ILE A 7 9.70 -12.56 -3.49
CA ILE A 7 8.84 -12.21 -4.63
C ILE A 7 7.61 -11.43 -4.15
N ILE A 8 6.95 -11.89 -3.09
CA ILE A 8 5.78 -11.19 -2.51
C ILE A 8 6.18 -9.80 -2.03
N ALA A 9 7.30 -9.66 -1.32
CA ALA A 9 7.79 -8.39 -0.83
C ALA A 9 8.10 -7.42 -1.97
N LEU A 10 8.82 -7.85 -3.00
CA LEU A 10 9.14 -7.00 -4.15
C LEU A 10 7.89 -6.58 -4.95
N LEU A 11 6.90 -7.46 -5.08
CA LEU A 11 5.63 -7.13 -5.71
C LEU A 11 4.89 -6.04 -4.94
N LEU A 12 4.80 -6.16 -3.61
CA LEU A 12 4.18 -5.16 -2.74
C LEU A 12 4.96 -3.84 -2.77
N VAL A 13 6.29 -3.89 -2.70
CA VAL A 13 7.16 -2.71 -2.80
C VAL A 13 6.90 -1.96 -4.10
N LEU A 14 6.90 -2.66 -5.25
CA LEU A 14 6.66 -2.03 -6.54
C LEU A 14 5.27 -1.39 -6.60
N PHE A 15 4.23 -2.11 -6.16
CA PHE A 15 2.86 -1.62 -6.16
C PHE A 15 2.72 -0.34 -5.31
N PHE A 16 3.22 -0.37 -4.07
CA PHE A 16 3.06 0.76 -3.15
C PHE A 16 4.00 1.92 -3.45
N ILE A 17 5.21 1.71 -3.98
CA ILE A 17 6.05 2.82 -4.48
C ILE A 17 5.35 3.52 -5.65
N LEU A 18 4.81 2.76 -6.61
CA LEU A 18 4.13 3.35 -7.76
C LEU A 18 2.87 4.11 -7.32
N ALA A 19 2.00 3.46 -6.53
CA ALA A 19 0.76 4.06 -6.05
C ALA A 19 1.01 5.32 -5.20
N SER A 20 1.98 5.28 -4.29
CA SER A 20 2.29 6.41 -3.41
C SER A 20 3.04 7.54 -4.13
N SER A 21 3.93 7.24 -5.08
CA SER A 21 4.63 8.27 -5.88
C SER A 21 3.64 9.18 -6.62
N VAL A 22 2.55 8.62 -7.15
CA VAL A 22 1.49 9.41 -7.80
C VAL A 22 0.77 10.28 -6.77
N LYS A 23 0.45 9.74 -5.59
CA LYS A 23 -0.18 10.51 -4.49
C LYS A 23 0.70 11.64 -3.97
N LEU A 24 2.02 11.50 -4.03
CA LEU A 24 2.96 12.51 -3.55
C LEU A 24 3.23 13.58 -4.61
N PHE A 25 3.62 13.17 -5.82
CA PHE A 25 4.17 14.06 -6.84
C PHE A 25 3.19 14.41 -7.96
N ALA A 26 2.03 13.77 -8.05
CA ALA A 26 1.04 13.98 -9.11
C ALA A 26 1.59 13.83 -10.55
N TRP A 27 2.67 13.05 -10.72
CA TRP A 27 3.40 12.95 -11.99
C TRP A 27 2.61 12.25 -13.11
N HIS A 28 1.64 11.40 -12.75
CA HIS A 28 0.71 10.77 -13.70
C HIS A 28 -0.72 11.31 -13.52
N LYS A 29 -1.07 12.37 -14.25
CA LYS A 29 -2.32 13.13 -14.06
C LYS A 29 -3.59 12.28 -14.02
N LEU A 30 -3.79 11.38 -14.98
CA LEU A 30 -4.99 10.52 -15.02
C LEU A 30 -5.18 9.67 -13.75
N VAL A 31 -4.11 9.03 -13.27
CA VAL A 31 -4.12 8.19 -12.07
C VAL A 31 -4.31 9.05 -10.82
N PHE A 32 -3.63 10.21 -10.78
CA PHE A 32 -3.77 11.17 -9.68
C PHE A 32 -5.21 11.67 -9.54
N ASP A 33 -5.82 12.11 -10.63
CA ASP A 33 -7.20 12.63 -10.62
C ASP A 33 -8.19 11.53 -10.23
N THR A 34 -7.97 10.30 -10.71
CA THR A 34 -8.77 9.12 -10.32
C THR A 34 -8.67 8.85 -8.82
N GLN A 35 -7.47 8.80 -8.26
CA GLN A 35 -7.27 8.63 -6.82
C GLN A 35 -7.91 9.77 -6.03
N LEU A 36 -7.72 11.01 -6.45
CA LEU A 36 -8.29 12.17 -5.77
C LEU A 36 -9.83 12.15 -5.79
N MET A 37 -10.45 11.64 -6.85
CA MET A 37 -11.90 11.44 -6.91
C MET A 37 -12.38 10.41 -5.87
N PHE A 38 -11.69 9.28 -5.72
CA PHE A 38 -12.00 8.31 -4.65
C PHE A 38 -11.90 8.96 -3.26
N PHE A 39 -10.82 9.68 -2.98
CA PHE A 39 -10.65 10.38 -1.70
C PHE A 39 -11.79 11.39 -1.45
N LYS A 40 -12.13 12.21 -2.44
CA LYS A 40 -13.25 13.17 -2.33
C LYS A 40 -14.59 12.45 -2.10
N LYS A 41 -14.85 11.33 -2.78
CA LYS A 41 -16.04 10.50 -2.57
C LYS A 41 -16.14 9.98 -1.14
N TYR A 42 -15.00 9.68 -0.52
CA TYR A 42 -14.91 9.22 0.86
C TYR A 42 -15.02 10.33 1.93
N GLY A 43 -15.24 11.59 1.50
CA GLY A 43 -15.23 12.75 2.39
C GLY A 43 -13.83 13.20 2.80
N LEU A 44 -12.78 12.72 2.11
CA LEU A 44 -11.40 13.09 2.34
C LEU A 44 -10.93 14.14 1.33
N ASN A 45 -9.86 14.86 1.68
CA ASN A 45 -9.29 15.90 0.84
C ASN A 45 -7.91 15.51 0.29
N ARG A 46 -7.31 16.40 -0.51
CA ARG A 46 -5.99 16.21 -1.10
C ARG A 46 -4.89 15.99 -0.05
N MET A 47 -5.01 16.62 1.13
CA MET A 47 -4.06 16.47 2.23
C MET A 47 -4.10 15.05 2.80
N ALA A 48 -5.29 14.48 2.99
CA ALA A 48 -5.43 13.08 3.39
C ALA A 48 -4.77 12.14 2.38
N MET A 49 -4.99 12.35 1.07
CA MET A 49 -4.32 11.56 0.02
C MET A 49 -2.80 11.67 0.08
N PHE A 50 -2.27 12.86 0.37
CA PHE A 50 -0.84 13.08 0.54
C PHE A 50 -0.28 12.32 1.76
N ILE A 51 -0.95 12.40 2.90
CA ILE A 51 -0.56 11.70 4.14
C ILE A 51 -0.58 10.18 3.93
N ILE A 52 -1.63 9.64 3.31
CA ILE A 52 -1.68 8.22 2.96
C ILE A 52 -0.53 7.84 2.02
N GLY A 53 -0.22 8.69 1.03
CA GLY A 53 0.96 8.50 0.17
C GLY A 53 2.26 8.45 0.94
N LEU A 54 2.45 9.28 1.97
CA LEU A 54 3.65 9.23 2.83
C LEU A 54 3.73 7.90 3.60
N ILE A 55 2.62 7.47 4.21
CA ILE A 55 2.57 6.21 4.98
C ILE A 55 2.87 5.02 4.07
N GLU A 56 2.26 4.98 2.89
CA GLU A 56 2.48 3.93 1.89
C GLU A 56 3.94 3.91 1.40
N MET A 57 4.52 5.07 1.09
CA MET A 57 5.91 5.18 0.65
C MET A 57 6.88 4.73 1.73
N SER A 58 6.70 5.20 2.98
CA SER A 58 7.52 4.79 4.11
C SER A 58 7.41 3.28 4.39
N SER A 59 6.21 2.71 4.31
CA SER A 59 5.98 1.28 4.51
C SER A 59 6.67 0.44 3.43
N ALA A 60 6.54 0.85 2.16
CA ALA A 60 7.22 0.18 1.05
C ALA A 60 8.75 0.30 1.16
N PHE A 61 9.26 1.46 1.58
CA PHE A 61 10.70 1.65 1.79
C PHE A 61 11.24 0.77 2.93
N LEU A 62 10.53 0.70 4.06
CA LEU A 62 10.89 -0.21 5.16
C LEU A 62 10.88 -1.67 4.71
N LEU A 63 9.87 -2.08 3.94
CA LEU A 63 9.81 -3.44 3.41
C LEU A 63 10.98 -3.73 2.45
N LEU A 64 11.30 -2.79 1.56
CA LEU A 64 12.45 -2.89 0.66
C LEU A 64 13.77 -3.00 1.45
N MET A 65 13.95 -2.16 2.47
CA MET A 65 15.13 -2.22 3.33
C MET A 65 15.21 -3.54 4.10
N GLY A 66 14.08 -4.10 4.54
CA GLY A 66 14.02 -5.44 5.12
C GLY A 66 14.55 -6.51 4.16
N VAL A 67 14.17 -6.45 2.88
CA VAL A 67 14.67 -7.37 1.85
C VAL A 67 16.17 -7.17 1.62
N LEU A 68 16.63 -5.93 1.41
CA LEU A 68 18.02 -5.63 1.06
C LEU A 68 19.01 -5.91 2.19
N THR A 69 18.60 -5.68 3.43
CA THR A 69 19.44 -5.91 4.62
C THR A 69 19.21 -7.27 5.26
N SER A 70 18.29 -8.07 4.73
CA SER A 70 17.81 -9.32 5.36
C SER A 70 17.31 -9.11 6.80
N SER A 71 16.77 -7.93 7.11
CA SER A 71 16.27 -7.58 8.44
C SER A 71 14.79 -7.93 8.58
N THR A 72 14.49 -8.94 9.40
CA THR A 72 13.11 -9.34 9.73
C THR A 72 12.33 -8.19 10.37
N THR A 73 12.93 -7.41 11.27
CA THR A 73 12.25 -6.28 11.93
C THR A 73 11.77 -5.23 10.92
N LEU A 74 12.63 -4.83 9.98
CA LEU A 74 12.25 -3.85 8.96
C LEU A 74 11.19 -4.41 7.99
N GLY A 75 11.33 -5.69 7.62
CA GLY A 75 10.33 -6.40 6.82
C GLY A 75 8.96 -6.43 7.50
N LEU A 76 8.91 -6.72 8.80
CA LEU A 76 7.68 -6.74 9.60
C LEU A 76 7.07 -5.35 9.73
N MET A 77 7.88 -4.31 9.98
CA MET A 77 7.38 -2.93 10.03
C MET A 77 6.77 -2.49 8.70
N GLY A 78 7.45 -2.78 7.58
CA GLY A 78 6.97 -2.43 6.25
C GLY A 78 5.71 -3.18 5.84
N SER A 79 5.67 -4.50 6.06
CA SER A 79 4.49 -5.33 5.77
C SER A 79 3.28 -4.98 6.65
N THR A 80 3.50 -4.64 7.93
CA THR A 80 2.44 -4.17 8.83
C THR A 80 1.88 -2.82 8.40
N GLY A 81 2.73 -1.88 7.99
CA GLY A 81 2.29 -0.59 7.47
C GLY A 81 1.45 -0.73 6.19
N ILE A 82 1.86 -1.64 5.29
CA ILE A 82 1.08 -2.01 4.11
C ILE A 82 -0.27 -2.61 4.51
N ALA A 83 -0.29 -3.60 5.41
CA ALA A 83 -1.54 -4.21 5.88
C ALA A 83 -2.50 -3.16 6.48
N PHE A 84 -1.98 -2.22 7.28
CA PHE A 84 -2.77 -1.13 7.86
C PHE A 84 -3.41 -0.24 6.79
N THR A 85 -2.64 0.20 5.78
CA THR A 85 -3.18 1.01 4.68
C THR A 85 -4.17 0.24 3.81
N SER A 86 -3.95 -1.06 3.58
CA SER A 86 -4.91 -1.93 2.88
C SER A 86 -6.21 -2.11 3.65
N ILE A 87 -6.17 -2.27 4.99
CA ILE A 87 -7.37 -2.32 5.84
C ILE A 87 -8.15 -1.01 5.75
N GLY A 88 -7.45 0.14 5.83
CA GLY A 88 -8.06 1.45 5.66
C GLY A 88 -8.74 1.60 4.30
N ALA A 89 -8.07 1.17 3.22
CA ALA A 89 -8.64 1.18 1.87
C ALA A 89 -9.89 0.29 1.77
N LEU A 90 -9.86 -0.92 2.33
CA LEU A 90 -11.03 -1.82 2.36
C LEU A 90 -12.22 -1.21 3.08
N PHE A 91 -12.00 -0.56 4.22
CA PHE A 91 -13.06 0.13 4.94
C PHE A 91 -13.78 1.15 4.04
N PHE A 92 -13.03 1.97 3.30
CA PHE A 92 -13.63 2.94 2.39
C PHE A 92 -14.31 2.28 1.19
N HIS A 93 -13.67 1.31 0.54
CA HIS A 93 -14.27 0.63 -0.61
C HIS A 93 -15.57 -0.11 -0.24
N PHE A 94 -15.62 -0.82 0.89
CA PHE A 94 -16.85 -1.49 1.32
C PHE A 94 -17.94 -0.53 1.76
N LYS A 95 -17.58 0.66 2.25
CA LYS A 95 -18.57 1.66 2.68
C LYS A 95 -19.13 2.48 1.52
N PHE A 96 -18.35 2.76 0.48
CA PHE A 96 -18.70 3.75 -0.54
C PHE A 96 -18.70 3.22 -1.98
N ASP A 97 -18.04 2.09 -2.26
CA ASP A 97 -17.79 1.57 -3.61
C ASP A 97 -18.36 0.16 -3.82
N THR A 98 -18.02 -0.44 -4.97
CA THR A 98 -18.36 -1.83 -5.26
C THR A 98 -17.31 -2.78 -4.70
N TRP A 99 -17.68 -4.05 -4.55
CA TRP A 99 -16.74 -5.10 -4.15
C TRP A 99 -15.54 -5.23 -5.13
N LYS A 100 -15.72 -4.87 -6.41
CA LYS A 100 -14.66 -4.94 -7.42
C LYS A 100 -13.56 -3.92 -7.17
N ASP A 101 -13.93 -2.75 -6.67
CA ASP A 101 -12.98 -1.68 -6.34
C ASP A 101 -12.11 -2.07 -5.12
N ALA A 102 -12.60 -2.97 -4.27
CA ALA A 102 -11.87 -3.50 -3.12
C ALA A 102 -10.82 -4.58 -3.46
N ILE A 103 -10.82 -5.14 -4.68
CA ILE A 103 -9.94 -6.27 -5.06
C ILE A 103 -8.45 -5.95 -4.84
N PRO A 104 -7.90 -4.81 -5.28
CA PRO A 104 -6.49 -4.49 -5.05
C PRO A 104 -6.14 -4.43 -3.55
N ALA A 105 -7.04 -3.89 -2.73
CA ALA A 105 -6.84 -3.81 -1.28
C ALA A 105 -6.92 -5.20 -0.62
N LEU A 106 -7.79 -6.10 -1.09
CA LEU A 106 -7.85 -7.50 -0.64
C LEU A 106 -6.57 -8.26 -0.95
N VAL A 107 -6.05 -8.12 -2.18
CA VAL A 107 -4.82 -8.78 -2.62
C VAL A 107 -3.63 -8.27 -1.81
N THR A 108 -3.48 -6.96 -1.67
CA THR A 108 -2.37 -6.36 -0.92
C THR A 108 -2.43 -6.70 0.58
N LEU A 109 -3.63 -6.76 1.17
CA LEU A 109 -3.80 -7.22 2.55
C LEU A 109 -3.41 -8.69 2.70
N SER A 110 -3.82 -9.56 1.77
CA SER A 110 -3.50 -10.98 1.82
C SER A 110 -1.99 -11.22 1.72
N LEU A 111 -1.33 -10.56 0.76
CA LEU A 111 0.10 -10.68 0.55
C LEU A 111 0.92 -10.13 1.72
N SER A 112 0.53 -8.97 2.27
CA SER A 112 1.21 -8.41 3.44
C SER A 112 0.99 -9.26 4.69
N SER A 113 -0.19 -9.86 4.86
CA SER A 113 -0.46 -10.81 5.95
C SER A 113 0.41 -12.06 5.86
N ILE A 114 0.62 -12.60 4.66
CA ILE A 114 1.57 -13.71 4.44
C ILE A 114 2.97 -13.29 4.88
N LEU A 115 3.42 -12.09 4.52
CA LEU A 115 4.72 -11.61 4.98
C LEU A 115 4.78 -11.50 6.50
N ILE A 116 3.77 -10.91 7.16
CA ILE A 116 3.73 -10.76 8.62
C ILE A 116 3.82 -12.12 9.33
N LEU A 117 3.18 -13.16 8.78
CA LEU A 117 3.15 -14.49 9.40
C LEU A 117 4.43 -15.31 9.18
N PHE A 118 5.21 -15.02 8.14
CA PHE A 118 6.30 -15.90 7.68
C PHE A 118 7.67 -15.22 7.53
N LEU A 119 7.80 -13.93 7.84
CA LEU A 119 9.06 -13.16 7.84
C LEU A 119 9.99 -13.46 9.03
#